data_AF-A0A7Y2G214-F1
#
_entry.id   AF-A0A7Y2G214-F1
#
_cell.length_a   1.000
_cell.length_b   1.000
_cell.length_c   1.000
_cell.angle_alpha   90.00
_cell.angle_beta   90.00
_cell.angle_gamma   90.00
#
_symmetry.space_group_name_H-M   'P 1'
#
loop_
_entity.id
_entity.type
_entity.pdbx_description
1 polymer ?
#
loop_
_entity_poly.entity_id
_entity_poly.type
_entity_poly.pdbx_seq_one_letter_code
_entity_poly.pdbx_strand_id
1 'polypeptide(L)' 'MGVINVDGIDVLAVAAHPDDVELSAGGTVCSLTAAGRSVAIVDLTRGELGTRGTPE' A
#
# COMPACT_ATOMS: atom_id res chain seq x y z
N MET A 1 -13.92 -13.24 5.07
CA MET A 1 -12.55 -12.83 4.72
C MET A 1 -12.31 -13.25 3.28
N GLY A 2 -12.14 -12.30 2.37
CA GLY A 2 -11.84 -12.62 0.98
C GLY A 2 -10.36 -12.97 0.87
N VAL A 3 -10.05 -14.18 0.39
CA VAL A 3 -8.68 -14.51 -0.02
C VAL A 3 -8.46 -13.78 -1.35
N ILE A 4 -7.49 -12.88 -1.38
CA ILE A 4 -7.08 -12.19 -2.61
C ILE A 4 -6.18 -13.17 -3.37
N ASN A 5 -6.49 -13.44 -4.65
CA ASN A 5 -5.56 -14.19 -5.48
C ASN A 5 -4.34 -13.30 -5.76
N VAL A 6 -3.15 -13.78 -5.38
CA VAL A 6 -1.86 -13.08 -5.55
C VAL A 6 -1.05 -13.58 -6.75
N ASP A 7 -1.62 -14.48 -7.55
CA ASP A 7 -1.01 -14.97 -8.77
C ASP A 7 -0.72 -13.79 -9.72
N GLY A 8 0.53 -13.67 -10.17
CA GLY A 8 0.95 -12.63 -11.11
C GLY A 8 1.30 -11.28 -10.47
N ILE A 9 1.51 -11.21 -9.14
CA ILE A 9 2.11 -10.05 -8.46
C ILE A 9 3.64 -10.21 -8.40
N ASP A 10 4.38 -9.27 -8.98
CA ASP A 10 5.84 -9.27 -8.96
C ASP A 10 6.40 -8.69 -7.65
N VAL A 11 5.72 -7.70 -7.07
CA VAL A 11 6.14 -7.01 -5.84
C VAL A 11 4.95 -6.73 -4.92
N LEU A 12 5.11 -7.06 -3.64
CA LEU A 12 4.17 -6.73 -2.57
C LEU A 12 4.82 -5.72 -1.61
N ALA A 13 4.27 -4.52 -1.53
CA ALA A 13 4.64 -3.51 -0.54
C ALA A 13 3.69 -3.60 0.65
N VAL A 14 4.25 -3.78 1.85
CA VAL A 14 3.48 -3.90 3.09
C VAL A 14 3.75 -2.68 3.96
N ALA A 15 2.69 -2.01 4.39
CA ALA A 15 2.72 -0.76 5.13
C ALA A 15 1.87 -0.85 6.40
N ALA A 16 2.24 -0.08 7.42
CA ALA A 16 1.50 -0.06 8.67
C ALA A 16 0.20 0.75 8.53
N HIS A 17 0.27 1.91 7.88
CA HIS A 17 -0.84 2.83 7.69
C HIS A 17 -0.99 3.20 6.21
N PRO A 18 -2.20 3.62 5.80
CA PRO A 18 -2.40 4.20 4.48
C PRO A 18 -1.49 5.42 4.32
N ASP A 19 -0.81 5.55 3.18
CA ASP A 19 0.21 6.57 2.81
C ASP A 19 1.69 6.21 3.04
N ASP A 20 2.00 5.21 3.88
CA ASP A 20 3.39 4.89 4.22
C ASP A 20 4.21 4.50 2.96
N VAL A 21 3.60 3.77 2.01
CA VAL A 21 4.26 3.34 0.77
C VAL A 21 4.50 4.52 -0.16
N GLU A 22 3.53 5.40 -0.33
CA GLU A 22 3.62 6.59 -1.16
C GLU A 22 4.71 7.52 -0.66
N LEU A 23 4.76 7.74 0.66
CA LEU A 23 5.74 8.61 1.32
C LEU A 23 7.16 8.03 1.28
N SER A 24 7.30 6.73 1.52
CA SER A 24 8.60 6.09 1.72
C SER A 24 9.18 5.45 0.47
N ALA A 25 8.32 5.03 -0.46
CA ALA A 25 8.69 4.20 -1.61
C ALA A 25 7.93 4.55 -2.90
N GLY A 26 7.20 5.66 -2.97
CA GLY A 26 6.40 6.03 -4.14
C GLY A 26 7.23 6.09 -5.43
N GLY A 27 8.45 6.62 -5.38
CA GLY A 27 9.37 6.62 -6.51
C GLY A 27 9.76 5.21 -6.98
N THR A 28 9.97 4.28 -6.04
CA THR A 28 10.26 2.87 -6.35
C THR A 28 9.05 2.20 -7.00
N VAL A 29 7.84 2.42 -6.48
CA VAL A 29 6.59 1.90 -7.07
C VAL A 29 6.42 2.41 -8.50
N CYS A 30 6.61 3.72 -8.73
CA CYS A 30 6.59 4.30 -10.07
C CYS A 30 7.63 3.68 -11.00
N SER A 31 8.86 3.45 -10.52
CA SER A 31 9.91 2.82 -11.33
C SER A 31 9.60 1.37 -11.69
N LEU A 32 9.04 0.60 -10.76
CA LEU A 32 8.69 -0.81 -10.98
C LEU A 32 7.53 -0.94 -11.97
N THR A 33 6.48 -0.13 -11.80
CA THR A 33 5.35 -0.10 -12.71
C THR A 33 5.74 0.37 -14.10
N ALA A 34 6.62 1.38 -14.23
CA ALA A 34 7.18 1.80 -15.51
C ALA A 34 8.02 0.70 -16.20
N ALA A 35 8.63 -0.20 -15.42
CA ALA A 35 9.32 -1.38 -15.93
C ALA A 35 8.39 -2.56 -16.26
N GLY A 36 7.06 -2.36 -16.21
CA GLY A 36 6.06 -3.37 -16.53
C GLY A 36 5.79 -4.39 -15.42
N ARG A 37 6.28 -4.14 -14.20
CA ARG A 37 6.05 -5.03 -13.05
C ARG A 37 4.71 -4.72 -12.39
N SER A 38 4.01 -5.77 -11.95
CA SER A 38 2.83 -5.63 -11.12
C SER A 38 3.23 -5.39 -9.66
N VAL A 39 2.63 -4.37 -9.04
CA VAL A 39 2.87 -4.02 -7.63
C VAL A 39 1.53 -3.99 -6.90
N ALA A 40 1.46 -4.66 -5.75
CA ALA A 40 0.34 -4.57 -4.83
C ALA A 40 0.77 -3.95 -3.51
N ILE A 41 -0.14 -3.19 -2.88
CA ILE A 41 0.07 -2.56 -1.58
C ILE A 41 -0.89 -3.21 -0.58
N VAL A 42 -0.40 -3.49 0.62
CA VAL A 42 -1.19 -3.96 1.75
C VAL A 42 -0.96 -3.03 2.93
N ASP A 43 -2.01 -2.31 3.30
CA ASP A 43 -2.06 -1.55 4.53
C ASP A 43 -2.59 -2.46 5.65
N LEU A 44 -1.82 -2.57 6.73
CA LEU A 44 -2.17 -3.40 7.87
C LEU A 44 -3.28 -2.78 8.74
N THR A 45 -3.44 -1.46 8.67
CA THR A 45 -4.47 -0.71 9.39
C THR A 45 -5.23 0.21 8.44
N ARG A 46 -6.33 0.80 8.92
CA ARG A 46 -7.06 1.83 8.17
C ARG A 46 -6.63 3.24 8.56
N GLY A 47 -5.62 3.38 9.41
CA GLY A 47 -5.23 4.66 9.99
C GLY A 47 -6.29 5.22 10.94
N GLU A 48 -7.06 4.37 11.63
CA GLU A 48 -8.16 4.78 12.52
C GLU A 48 -7.78 5.76 13.64
N LEU A 49 -6.48 5.89 13.95
CA LEU A 49 -5.93 6.84 14.94
C LEU A 49 -5.16 8.01 14.30
N GLY A 50 -5.25 8.20 12.98
CA GLY A 50 -4.49 9.21 12.22
C GLY A 50 -4.96 10.65 12.41
N THR A 51 -6.05 10.89 13.15
CA THR A 51 -6.58 12.22 13.44
C THR A 51 -6.64 12.49 14.94
N ARG A 52 -6.46 13.75 15.33
CA ARG A 52 -6.78 14.25 16.68
C ARG A 52 -8.17 14.87 16.78
N GLY A 53 -8.90 14.90 15.67
CA GLY A 53 -10.26 15.42 15.60
C GLY A 53 -11.28 14.43 16.13
N THR A 54 -12.47 14.95 16.42
CA THR A 54 -13.67 14.15 16.65
C THR A 54 -14.35 13.84 15.32
N PRO A 55 -15.21 12.80 15.25
CA PRO A 55 -16.04 12.55 14.07
C PRO A 55 -16.99 13.70 13.74
N GLU A 56 -17.33 14.54 14.74
CA GLU A 56 -18.03 15.82 14.60
C GLU A 56 -17.10 16.98 14.23
#